data_AF-A0A7S1UIU8-F1
#
_entry.id   AF-A0A7S1UIU8-F1
#
_cell.length_a   1.000
_cell.length_b   1.000
_cell.length_c   1.000
_cell.angle_alpha   90.00
_cell.angle_beta   90.00
_cell.angle_gamma   90.00
#
_symmetry.space_group_name_H-M   'P 1'
#
loop_
_entity.id
_entity.type
_entity.pdbx_description
1 polymer ?
#
loop_
_entity_poly.entity_id
_entity_poly.type
_entity_poly.pdbx_seq_one_letter_code
_entity_poly.pdbx_strand_id
1 'polypeptide(L)'
;SLEKNKLYTIGDFGDEQNAHLVKVRAKLMESFETIKQTLLDVFGNFRDGTSEVRREWRNLVSETDRNLENSLRLSVKRSLQELSRAIHGDAKTEPQALFKVHVVLEPSGVDYQPTMIHVTHVVGVVSKELIGAISSVPRLRDALTASPDGAAAAPAGDSFYHIISN
;
A
#
# COMPACT_ATOMS: atom_id res chain seq x y z
N SER A 1 3.60 3.37 12.40
CA SER A 1 4.57 4.49 12.34
C SER A 1 5.62 4.31 13.40
N LEU A 2 6.84 4.80 13.14
CA LEU A 2 7.96 4.72 14.08
C LEU A 2 7.75 5.72 15.23
N GLU A 3 7.82 5.25 16.47
CA GLU A 3 7.74 6.11 17.65
C GLU A 3 9.08 6.83 17.90
N LYS A 4 8.99 8.13 18.23
CA LYS A 4 10.16 8.92 18.62
C LYS A 4 10.64 8.48 20.00
N ASN A 5 11.95 8.35 20.18
CA ASN A 5 12.63 7.97 21.42
C ASN A 5 12.37 6.54 21.93
N LYS A 6 11.81 5.66 21.09
CA LYS A 6 11.68 4.23 21.40
C LYS A 6 12.86 3.45 20.81
N LEU A 7 13.53 2.68 21.65
CA LEU A 7 14.53 1.70 21.26
C LEU A 7 13.84 0.36 21.06
N TYR A 8 13.92 -0.19 19.85
CA TYR A 8 13.30 -1.47 19.54
C TYR A 8 14.31 -2.61 19.67
N THR A 9 13.87 -3.76 20.20
CA THR A 9 14.54 -5.02 19.85
C THR A 9 14.12 -5.44 18.44
N ILE A 10 14.88 -6.35 17.82
CA ILE A 10 14.53 -6.82 16.47
C ILE A 10 13.18 -7.54 16.43
N GLY A 11 12.86 -8.32 17.48
CA GLY A 11 11.56 -8.99 17.59
C GLY A 11 10.42 -7.99 17.70
N ASP A 12 10.50 -7.08 18.68
CA ASP A 12 9.46 -6.08 18.92
C ASP A 12 9.22 -5.20 17.68
N PHE A 13 10.30 -4.82 16.98
CA PHE A 13 10.20 -4.05 15.75
C PHE A 13 9.39 -4.79 14.68
N GLY A 14 9.74 -6.06 14.40
CA GLY A 14 9.04 -6.86 13.40
C GLY A 14 7.55 -7.03 13.74
N ASP A 15 7.25 -7.38 15.00
CA ASP A 15 5.89 -7.60 15.46
C ASP A 15 5.04 -6.32 15.38
N GLU A 16 5.58 -5.18 15.81
CA GLU A 16 4.87 -3.90 15.74
C GLU A 16 4.68 -3.42 14.30
N GLN A 17 5.68 -3.61 13.41
CA GLN A 17 5.52 -3.29 11.99
C GLN A 17 4.46 -4.17 11.35
N ASN A 18 4.47 -5.48 11.62
CA ASN A 18 3.45 -6.39 11.09
C ASN A 18 2.04 -6.03 11.60
N ALA A 19 1.89 -5.79 12.90
CA ALA A 19 0.62 -5.35 13.48
C ALA A 19 0.13 -4.02 12.87
N HIS A 20 1.06 -3.09 12.61
CA HIS A 20 0.74 -1.84 11.92
C HIS A 20 0.32 -2.08 10.46
N LEU A 21 1.01 -2.95 9.73
CA LEU A 21 0.67 -3.30 8.35
C LEU A 21 -0.71 -3.94 8.23
N VAL A 22 -1.10 -4.82 9.17
CA VAL A 22 -2.45 -5.39 9.23
C VAL A 22 -3.50 -4.28 9.35
N LYS A 23 -3.30 -3.33 10.27
CA LYS A 23 -4.21 -2.18 10.46
C LYS A 23 -4.27 -1.29 9.23
N VAL A 24 -3.12 -1.02 8.59
CA VAL A 24 -3.06 -0.21 7.37
C VAL A 24 -3.79 -0.89 6.22
N ARG A 25 -3.58 -2.19 6.00
CA ARG A 25 -4.30 -2.95 4.97
C ARG A 25 -5.81 -2.89 5.17
N ALA A 26 -6.28 -3.09 6.41
CA ALA A 26 -7.70 -2.99 6.74
C ALA A 26 -8.26 -1.58 6.40
N LYS A 27 -7.55 -0.52 6.81
CA LYS A 27 -7.96 0.86 6.52
C LYS A 27 -7.94 1.19 5.03
N LEU A 28 -6.95 0.68 4.29
CA LEU A 28 -6.89 0.85 2.83
C LEU A 28 -8.08 0.19 2.15
N MET A 29 -8.46 -1.03 2.59
CA MET A 29 -9.64 -1.73 2.06
C MET A 29 -10.95 -1.03 2.42
N GLU A 30 -11.10 -0.56 3.65
CA GLU A 30 -12.27 0.23 4.06
C GLU A 30 -12.43 1.50 3.22
N SER A 31 -11.33 2.22 3.00
CA SER A 31 -11.31 3.42 2.17
C SER A 31 -11.65 3.10 0.71
N PHE A 32 -11.12 1.98 0.20
CA PHE A 32 -11.41 1.48 -1.14
C PHE A 32 -12.90 1.16 -1.32
N GLU A 33 -13.51 0.40 -0.41
CA GLU A 33 -14.94 0.08 -0.48
C GLU A 33 -15.80 1.34 -0.39
N THR A 34 -15.41 2.33 0.42
CA THR A 34 -16.10 3.62 0.50
C THR A 34 -16.06 4.36 -0.84
N ILE A 35 -14.90 4.43 -1.49
CA ILE A 35 -14.74 5.05 -2.82
C ILE A 35 -15.59 4.32 -3.85
N LYS A 36 -15.53 2.98 -3.85
CA LYS A 36 -16.30 2.13 -4.76
C LYS A 36 -17.80 2.33 -4.58
N GLN A 37 -18.30 2.31 -3.35
CA GLN A 37 -19.72 2.52 -3.06
C GLN A 37 -20.18 3.91 -3.50
N THR A 38 -19.39 4.95 -3.18
CA THR A 38 -19.70 6.32 -3.59
C THR A 38 -19.78 6.44 -5.11
N LEU A 39 -18.87 5.77 -5.84
CA LEU A 39 -18.92 5.72 -7.29
C LEU A 39 -20.18 5.00 -7.79
N LEU A 40 -20.54 3.85 -7.22
CA LEU A 40 -21.78 3.15 -7.59
C LEU A 40 -23.02 4.02 -7.34
N ASP A 41 -23.08 4.73 -6.22
CA ASP A 41 -24.18 5.65 -5.90
C ASP A 41 -24.27 6.79 -6.93
N VAL A 42 -23.13 7.37 -7.32
CA VAL A 42 -23.05 8.36 -8.39
C VAL A 42 -23.55 7.78 -9.71
N PHE A 43 -23.11 6.57 -10.07
CA PHE A 43 -23.55 5.89 -11.29
C PHE A 43 -25.06 5.61 -11.30
N GLY A 44 -25.64 5.23 -10.15
CA GLY A 44 -27.07 4.99 -10.00
C GLY A 44 -27.94 6.16 -10.46
N ASN A 45 -27.48 7.40 -10.26
CA ASN A 45 -28.19 8.61 -10.71
C ASN A 45 -28.21 8.80 -12.23
N PHE A 46 -27.30 8.13 -12.95
CA PHE A 46 -27.05 8.33 -14.36
C PHE A 46 -27.10 7.04 -15.18
N ARG A 47 -27.59 5.94 -14.59
CA ARG A 47 -27.59 4.59 -15.18
C ARG A 47 -28.33 4.53 -16.53
N ASP A 48 -29.40 5.31 -16.66
CA ASP A 48 -30.25 5.41 -17.84
C ASP A 48 -29.82 6.57 -18.77
N GLY A 49 -28.62 7.11 -18.53
CA GLY A 49 -28.06 8.24 -19.26
C GLY A 49 -27.62 7.91 -20.69
N THR A 50 -27.34 8.96 -21.46
CA THR A 50 -26.93 8.84 -22.87
C THR A 50 -25.52 8.22 -23.02
N SER A 51 -25.11 7.95 -24.27
CA SER A 51 -23.75 7.53 -24.61
C SER A 51 -22.66 8.47 -24.07
N GLU A 52 -22.94 9.77 -24.05
CA GLU A 52 -22.03 10.82 -23.57
C GLU A 52 -21.86 10.70 -22.05
N VAL A 53 -22.96 10.52 -21.31
CA VAL A 53 -22.93 10.34 -19.85
C VAL A 53 -22.15 9.08 -19.47
N ARG A 54 -22.34 7.97 -20.20
CA ARG A 54 -21.55 6.75 -20.01
C ARG A 54 -20.07 6.94 -20.36
N ARG A 55 -19.74 7.81 -21.32
CA ARG A 55 -18.33 8.14 -21.64
C ARG A 55 -17.69 8.93 -20.50
N GLU A 56 -18.36 9.97 -20.00
CA GLU A 56 -17.83 10.76 -18.88
C GLU A 56 -17.71 9.94 -17.59
N TRP A 57 -18.64 9.02 -17.36
CA TRP A 57 -18.53 8.02 -16.29
C TRP A 57 -17.23 7.21 -16.37
N ARG A 58 -16.90 6.66 -17.55
CA ARG A 58 -15.65 5.92 -17.75
C ARG A 58 -14.41 6.79 -17.52
N ASN A 59 -14.45 8.05 -17.95
CA ASN A 59 -13.36 9.01 -17.72
C ASN A 59 -13.17 9.25 -16.22
N LEU A 60 -14.26 9.52 -15.49
CA LEU A 60 -14.24 9.73 -14.04
C LEU A 60 -13.67 8.51 -13.28
N VAL A 61 -14.12 7.31 -13.63
CA VAL A 61 -13.63 6.06 -13.01
C VAL A 61 -12.14 5.88 -13.31
N SER A 62 -11.70 6.09 -14.55
CA SER A 62 -10.29 5.95 -14.92
C SER A 62 -9.39 6.99 -14.24
N GLU A 63 -9.86 8.22 -14.07
CA GLU A 63 -9.14 9.27 -13.36
C GLU A 63 -9.04 8.96 -11.86
N THR A 64 -10.15 8.51 -11.26
CA THR A 64 -10.19 8.13 -9.84
C THR A 64 -9.29 6.94 -9.55
N ASP A 65 -9.30 5.91 -10.40
CA ASP A 65 -8.42 4.74 -10.30
C ASP A 65 -6.93 5.14 -10.37
N ARG A 66 -6.57 6.04 -11.30
CA ARG A 66 -5.21 6.57 -11.42
C ARG A 66 -4.80 7.40 -10.19
N ASN A 67 -5.70 8.23 -9.67
CA ASN A 67 -5.45 9.05 -8.48
C ASN A 67 -5.26 8.18 -7.23
N LEU A 68 -6.08 7.14 -7.07
CA LEU A 68 -5.94 6.15 -6.00
C LEU A 68 -4.57 5.46 -6.08
N GLU A 69 -4.20 4.93 -7.25
CA GLU A 69 -2.91 4.30 -7.48
C GLU A 69 -1.72 5.22 -7.12
N ASN A 70 -1.78 6.49 -7.56
CA ASN A 70 -0.75 7.47 -7.25
C ASN A 70 -0.65 7.76 -5.75
N SER A 71 -1.78 7.89 -5.05
CA SER A 71 -1.81 8.11 -3.60
C SER A 71 -1.26 6.91 -2.82
N LEU A 72 -1.56 5.68 -3.24
CA LEU A 72 -1.01 4.46 -2.64
C LEU A 72 0.51 4.40 -2.83
N ARG A 73 1.01 4.64 -4.04
CA ARG A 73 2.45 4.71 -4.33
C ARG A 73 3.16 5.79 -3.50
N LEU A 74 2.56 6.97 -3.41
CA LEU A 74 3.12 8.08 -2.65
C LEU A 74 3.17 7.76 -1.15
N SER A 75 2.16 7.06 -0.63
CA SER A 75 2.10 6.62 0.76
C SER A 75 3.24 5.65 1.08
N VAL A 76 3.45 4.61 0.26
CA VAL A 76 4.57 3.67 0.43
C VAL A 76 5.92 4.38 0.31
N LYS A 77 6.06 5.26 -0.68
CA LYS A 77 7.28 6.06 -0.85
C LYS A 77 7.61 6.88 0.39
N ARG A 78 6.60 7.53 0.99
CA ARG A 78 6.78 8.29 2.24
C ARG A 78 7.19 7.38 3.40
N SER A 79 6.53 6.23 3.58
CA SER A 79 6.91 5.28 4.64
C SER A 79 8.33 4.75 4.50
N LEU A 80 8.77 4.43 3.27
CA LEU A 80 10.15 4.00 3.01
C LEU A 80 11.16 5.13 3.25
N GLN A 81 10.82 6.37 2.90
CA GLN A 81 11.66 7.53 3.18
C GLN A 81 11.76 7.80 4.68
N GLU A 82 10.67 7.65 5.43
CA GLU A 82 10.67 7.76 6.89
C GLU A 82 11.54 6.67 7.53
N LEU A 83 11.42 5.42 7.10
CA LEU A 83 12.27 4.32 7.56
C LEU A 83 13.75 4.58 7.24
N SER A 84 14.05 5.01 6.01
CA SER A 84 15.42 5.35 5.60
C SER A 84 16.00 6.49 6.43
N ARG A 85 15.24 7.55 6.70
CA ARG A 85 15.70 8.68 7.53
C ARG A 85 15.91 8.25 8.97
N ALA A 86 15.05 7.40 9.51
CA ALA A 86 15.16 6.94 10.88
C ALA A 86 16.41 6.06 11.09
N ILE A 87 16.88 5.37 10.06
CA ILE A 87 18.10 4.53 10.10
C ILE A 87 19.36 5.36 9.87
N HIS A 88 19.37 6.19 8.83
CA HIS A 88 20.59 6.89 8.39
C HIS A 88 20.77 8.27 9.03
N GLY A 89 19.73 8.81 9.67
CA GLY A 89 19.65 10.24 10.00
C GLY A 89 19.39 11.11 8.77
N ASP A 90 19.32 12.43 8.95
CA ASP A 90 19.42 13.40 7.86
C ASP A 90 20.28 14.61 8.27
N ALA A 91 20.59 15.52 7.33
CA ALA A 91 21.46 16.67 7.59
C ALA A 91 20.93 17.67 8.64
N LYS A 92 19.68 17.52 9.11
CA LYS A 92 19.03 18.39 10.11
C LYS A 92 18.60 17.65 11.38
N THR A 93 18.60 16.32 11.38
CA THR A 93 18.04 15.49 12.44
C THR A 93 19.12 14.47 12.83
N GLU A 94 19.60 14.55 14.08
CA GLU A 94 20.57 13.59 14.60
C GLU A 94 20.04 12.15 14.43
N PRO A 95 20.93 11.17 14.13
CA PRO A 95 20.53 9.77 13.98
C PRO A 95 19.76 9.30 15.21
N GLN A 96 18.49 8.92 15.04
CA GLN A 96 17.71 8.38 16.14
C GLN A 96 18.20 6.95 16.39
N ALA A 97 18.62 6.66 17.63
CA ALA A 97 18.93 5.29 18.02
C ALA A 97 17.64 4.45 17.91
N LEU A 98 17.58 3.59 16.89
CA LEU A 98 16.38 2.86 16.52
C LEU A 98 16.38 1.43 17.06
N PHE A 99 17.54 0.77 17.06
CA PHE A 99 17.68 -0.62 17.50
C PHE A 99 18.56 -0.72 18.73
N LYS A 100 18.14 -1.54 19.69
CA LYS A 100 18.94 -1.93 20.84
C LYS A 100 19.89 -3.06 20.41
N VAL A 101 21.19 -2.83 20.60
CA VAL A 101 22.24 -3.80 20.29
C VAL A 101 23.07 -4.04 21.55
N HIS A 102 23.32 -5.31 21.86
CA HIS A 102 24.19 -5.75 22.93
C HIS A 102 25.60 -5.94 22.39
N VAL A 103 26.59 -5.46 23.14
CA VAL A 103 28.00 -5.70 22.84
C VAL A 103 28.43 -6.95 23.61
N VAL A 104 28.95 -7.94 22.91
CA VAL A 104 29.46 -9.19 23.48
C VAL A 104 30.96 -9.21 23.29
N LEU A 105 31.71 -9.40 24.38
CA LEU A 105 33.15 -9.61 24.31
C LEU A 105 33.44 -11.10 24.18
N GLU A 106 34.05 -11.50 23.08
CA GLU A 106 34.58 -12.85 22.87
C GLU A 106 36.11 -12.84 22.95
N PRO A 107 36.77 -13.99 23.20
CA PRO A 107 38.23 -14.08 23.15
C PRO A 107 38.84 -13.66 21.80
N SER A 108 38.03 -13.72 20.74
CA SER A 108 38.36 -13.35 19.36
C SER A 108 38.14 -11.85 19.05
N GLY A 109 37.48 -11.09 19.92
CA GLY A 109 37.20 -9.68 19.72
C GLY A 109 35.85 -9.22 20.27
N VAL A 110 35.41 -8.04 19.81
CA VAL A 110 34.11 -7.46 20.18
C VAL A 110 33.10 -7.78 19.09
N ASP A 111 31.97 -8.38 19.46
CA ASP A 111 30.85 -8.67 18.56
C ASP A 111 29.55 -8.00 19.03
N TYR A 112 28.55 -7.94 18.14
CA TYR A 112 27.27 -7.28 18.35
C TYR A 112 26.11 -8.27 18.22
N GLN A 113 25.21 -8.26 19.20
CA GLN A 113 23.98 -9.04 19.19
C GLN A 113 22.75 -8.12 19.29
N PRO A 114 21.88 -8.05 18.26
CA PRO A 114 21.98 -8.72 16.96
C PRO A 114 23.06 -8.11 16.05
N THR A 115 23.58 -8.90 15.11
CA THR A 115 24.59 -8.43 14.15
C THR A 115 24.02 -7.36 13.22
N MET A 116 24.86 -6.46 12.72
CA MET A 116 24.44 -5.43 11.74
C MET A 116 23.82 -6.04 10.47
N ILE A 117 24.27 -7.24 10.08
CA ILE A 117 23.71 -8.00 8.96
C ILE A 117 22.26 -8.38 9.26
N HIS A 118 21.97 -8.87 10.47
CA HIS A 118 20.62 -9.22 10.88
C HIS A 118 19.69 -8.00 10.91
N VAL A 119 20.16 -6.87 11.46
CA VAL A 119 19.40 -5.60 11.47
C VAL A 119 19.05 -5.18 10.04
N THR A 120 20.03 -5.21 9.12
CA THR A 120 19.82 -4.85 7.71
C THR A 120 18.81 -5.78 7.03
N HIS A 121 18.87 -7.08 7.33
CA HIS A 121 17.94 -8.05 6.80
C HIS A 121 16.49 -7.74 7.22
N VAL A 122 16.26 -7.48 8.50
CA VAL A 122 14.93 -7.18 9.06
C VAL A 122 14.35 -5.90 8.44
N VAL A 123 15.15 -4.85 8.31
CA VAL A 123 14.76 -3.62 7.60
C VAL A 123 14.37 -3.92 6.14
N GLY A 124 15.13 -4.78 5.47
CA GLY A 124 14.86 -5.21 4.10
C GLY A 124 13.53 -5.97 3.97
N VAL A 125 13.22 -6.84 4.94
CA VAL A 125 11.93 -7.55 5.01
C VAL A 125 10.78 -6.57 5.17
N VAL A 126 10.83 -5.69 6.18
CA VAL A 126 9.78 -4.68 6.43
C VAL A 126 9.56 -3.77 5.21
N SER A 127 10.64 -3.40 4.52
CA SER A 127 10.56 -2.60 3.29
C SER A 127 9.77 -3.32 2.18
N LYS A 128 9.98 -4.62 2.01
CA LYS A 128 9.21 -5.44 1.06
C LYS A 128 7.75 -5.57 1.48
N GLU A 129 7.49 -5.72 2.78
CA GLU A 129 6.13 -5.83 3.29
C GLU A 129 5.33 -4.53 3.14
N LEU A 130 5.97 -3.37 3.31
CA LEU A 130 5.38 -2.05 3.02
C LEU A 130 4.97 -1.92 1.55
N ILE A 131 5.83 -2.38 0.63
CA ILE A 131 5.50 -2.42 -0.81
C ILE A 131 4.34 -3.39 -1.06
N GLY A 132 4.36 -4.57 -0.44
CA GLY A 132 3.29 -5.56 -0.57
C GLY A 132 1.96 -5.13 0.06
N ALA A 133 1.96 -4.17 0.98
CA ALA A 133 0.74 -3.72 1.65
C ALA A 133 -0.25 -3.04 0.71
N ILE A 134 0.23 -2.35 -0.33
CA ILE A 134 -0.67 -1.72 -1.31
C ILE A 134 -1.20 -2.71 -2.35
N SER A 135 -0.58 -3.89 -2.49
CA SER A 135 -1.03 -4.93 -3.41
C SER A 135 -2.36 -5.57 -3.01
N SER A 136 -2.84 -5.35 -1.77
CA SER A 136 -4.15 -5.81 -1.35
C SER A 136 -5.30 -4.99 -1.92
N VAL A 137 -5.04 -3.77 -2.42
CA VAL A 137 -6.08 -2.90 -2.99
C VAL A 137 -6.25 -3.24 -4.48
N PRO A 138 -7.43 -3.72 -4.92
CA PRO A 138 -7.67 -4.05 -6.32
C PRO A 138 -7.80 -2.78 -7.18
N ARG A 139 -7.71 -2.93 -8.51
CA ARG A 139 -8.02 -1.82 -9.42
C ARG A 139 -9.50 -1.47 -9.30
N LEU A 140 -9.78 -0.18 -9.21
CA LEU A 140 -11.13 0.33 -9.05
C LEU A 140 -11.99 0.02 -10.28
N ARG A 141 -11.37 0.07 -11.47
CA ARG A 141 -12.01 -0.27 -12.75
C ARG A 141 -12.53 -1.71 -12.75
N ASP A 142 -11.71 -2.64 -12.30
CA ASP A 142 -12.04 -4.08 -12.30
C ASP A 142 -13.07 -4.40 -11.22
N ALA A 143 -12.97 -3.75 -10.06
CA ALA A 143 -13.93 -3.93 -8.97
C ALA A 143 -15.32 -3.38 -9.28
N LEU A 144 -15.41 -2.34 -10.12
CA LEU A 144 -16.68 -1.80 -10.58
C LEU A 144 -17.31 -2.68 -11.65
N THR A 145 -16.56 -3.21 -12.60
CA THR A 145 -17.10 -4.12 -13.63
C THR A 145 -17.54 -5.48 -13.08
N ALA A 146 -16.96 -5.91 -11.95
CA ALA A 146 -17.39 -7.11 -11.22
C ALA A 146 -18.70 -6.93 -10.44
N SER A 147 -19.18 -5.70 -10.24
CA SER A 147 -20.46 -5.42 -9.58
C SER A 147 -21.62 -5.54 -10.58
N PRO A 148 -22.79 -6.13 -10.20
CA PRO A 148 -23.95 -6.26 -11.10
C PRO A 148 -24.37 -4.94 -11.76
N ASP A 149 -24.27 -3.83 -11.02
CA ASP A 149 -24.61 -2.50 -11.52
C ASP A 149 -23.50 -1.88 -12.39
N GLY A 150 -22.23 -2.20 -12.13
CA GLY A 150 -21.12 -1.73 -12.95
C GLY A 150 -20.89 -2.55 -14.22
N ALA A 151 -21.41 -3.79 -14.28
CA ALA A 151 -21.53 -4.56 -15.50
C ALA A 151 -22.50 -3.92 -16.52
N ALA A 152 -23.54 -3.20 -16.06
CA ALA A 152 -24.40 -2.40 -16.93
C ALA A 152 -23.71 -1.13 -17.46
N ALA A 153 -22.66 -0.66 -16.79
CA ALA A 153 -21.76 0.41 -17.26
C ALA A 153 -20.70 -0.09 -18.26
N ALA A 154 -20.43 -1.39 -18.27
CA ALA A 154 -19.61 -2.05 -19.29
C ALA A 154 -20.44 -2.21 -20.58
N PRO A 155 -19.82 -2.11 -21.76
CA PRO A 155 -20.57 -2.21 -23.00
C PRO A 155 -21.23 -3.60 -23.09
N ALA A 156 -22.52 -3.62 -23.41
CA ALA A 156 -23.16 -4.73 -24.13
C ALA A 156 -22.62 -4.78 -25.57
N GLY A 157 -21.31 -4.93 -25.69
CA GLY A 157 -20.57 -5.00 -26.95
C GLY A 157 -19.58 -6.13 -26.80
N ASP A 158 -19.97 -7.26 -27.37
CA ASP A 158 -19.21 -8.47 -27.67
C ASP A 158 -17.93 -8.71 -26.87
N SER A 159 -17.99 -9.79 -26.09
CA SER A 159 -16.86 -10.58 -25.66
C SER A 159 -15.71 -10.53 -26.67
N PHE A 160 -14.64 -9.79 -26.32
CA PHE A 160 -13.39 -9.73 -27.07
C PHE A 160 -12.74 -11.12 -27.21
N TYR A 161 -13.21 -12.11 -26.45
CA TYR A 161 -12.78 -13.50 -26.50
C TYR A 161 -13.45 -14.35 -27.60
N HIS A 162 -14.37 -13.79 -28.41
CA HIS A 162 -15.01 -14.53 -29.49
C HIS A 162 -14.37 -14.35 -30.88
N ILE A 163 -13.33 -13.52 -31.01
CA ILE A 163 -12.67 -13.22 -32.31
C ILE A 163 -11.38 -14.03 -32.53
N ILE A 164 -10.94 -14.86 -31.58
CA ILE A 164 -9.77 -15.76 -31.75
C ILE A 164 -10.18 -17.24 -31.71
N SER A 165 -11.41 -17.56 -32.10
CA SER A 165 -11.89 -18.93 -32.25
C SER A 165 -12.83 -19.05 -33.45
N ASN A 166 -12.27 -18.86 -34.64
CA ASN A 166 -12.64 -19.58 -35.86
C ASN A 166 -11.51 -19.45 -36.89
#